data_AF-A0A2G4IBR3-F1
#
_entry.id   AF-A0A2G4IBR3-F1
#
_cell.length_a   1.000
_cell.length_b   1.000
_cell.length_c   1.000
_cell.angle_alpha   90.00
_cell.angle_beta   90.00
_cell.angle_gamma   90.00
#
_symmetry.space_group_name_H-M   'P 1'
#
loop_
_entity.id
_entity.type
_entity.pdbx_description
1 polymer ?
#
loop_
_entity_poly.entity_id
_entity_poly.type
_entity_poly.pdbx_seq_one_letter_code
_entity_poly.pdbx_strand_id
1 'polypeptide(L)'
;MFAFARTVRRVIVLFLFGPALASLGAQKKPVRQDTHEIWNTIGGSSLSPDGVWLAHKHSPVVGNGAIVVRNAKLSTEWKKLVP
;
A
#
# COMPACT_ATOMS: atom_id res chain seq x y z
N MET A 1 -43.78 -25.20 -17.33
CA MET A 1 -42.37 -25.62 -17.23
C MET A 1 -41.37 -24.49 -17.59
N PHE A 2 -41.59 -23.24 -17.14
CA PHE A 2 -40.68 -22.10 -17.45
C PHE A 2 -40.27 -21.25 -16.21
N ALA A 3 -40.88 -21.49 -15.05
CA ALA A 3 -40.57 -20.74 -13.82
C ALA A 3 -39.28 -21.22 -13.13
N PHE A 4 -38.96 -22.51 -13.23
CA PHE A 4 -37.80 -23.12 -12.57
C PHE A 4 -36.46 -22.59 -13.14
N ALA A 5 -36.37 -22.42 -14.45
CA ALA A 5 -35.20 -21.87 -15.13
C ALA A 5 -34.93 -20.39 -14.78
N ARG A 6 -35.99 -19.59 -14.53
CA ARG A 6 -35.86 -18.19 -14.08
C ARG A 6 -35.32 -18.11 -12.65
N THR A 7 -35.68 -19.04 -11.78
CA THR A 7 -35.21 -19.08 -10.38
C THR A 7 -33.75 -19.51 -10.31
N VAL A 8 -33.36 -20.55 -11.05
CA VAL A 8 -31.95 -21.03 -11.08
C VAL A 8 -31.00 -19.96 -11.64
N ARG A 9 -31.40 -19.26 -12.72
CA ARG A 9 -30.61 -18.15 -13.29
C ARG A 9 -30.41 -17.01 -12.29
N ARG A 10 -31.40 -16.70 -11.46
CA ARG A 10 -31.30 -15.64 -10.44
C ARG A 10 -30.36 -16.03 -9.31
N VAL A 11 -30.39 -17.29 -8.87
CA VAL A 11 -29.47 -17.81 -7.85
C VAL A 11 -28.03 -17.77 -8.35
N ILE A 12 -27.79 -18.17 -9.61
CA ILE A 12 -26.44 -18.12 -10.21
C ILE A 12 -25.92 -16.67 -10.32
N VAL A 13 -26.76 -15.71 -10.72
CA VAL A 13 -26.37 -14.29 -10.77
C VAL A 13 -26.06 -13.75 -9.37
N LEU A 14 -26.86 -14.08 -8.36
CA LEU A 14 -26.59 -13.67 -6.97
C LEU A 14 -25.30 -14.30 -6.41
N PHE A 15 -24.99 -15.54 -6.78
CA PHE A 15 -23.76 -16.20 -6.35
C PHE A 15 -22.51 -15.64 -7.03
N LEU A 16 -22.61 -15.25 -8.31
CA LEU A 16 -21.50 -14.66 -9.08
C LEU A 16 -21.25 -13.18 -8.74
N PHE A 17 -22.27 -12.42 -8.34
CA PHE A 17 -22.14 -10.98 -8.04
C PHE A 17 -22.22 -10.62 -6.55
N GLY A 18 -22.62 -11.55 -5.68
CA GLY A 18 -22.69 -11.35 -4.22
C GLY A 18 -21.37 -10.93 -3.55
N PRO A 19 -20.20 -11.52 -3.86
CA PRO A 19 -18.96 -11.15 -3.17
C PRO A 19 -18.41 -9.78 -3.57
N ALA A 20 -18.84 -9.21 -4.70
CA ALA A 20 -18.41 -7.88 -5.15
C ALA A 20 -18.95 -6.73 -4.28
N LEU A 21 -20.02 -6.97 -3.50
CA LEU A 21 -20.59 -5.96 -2.60
C LEU A 21 -19.85 -5.87 -1.26
N ALA A 22 -19.11 -6.91 -0.86
CA ALA A 22 -18.39 -6.96 0.41
C ALA A 22 -17.16 -6.04 0.46
N SER A 23 -16.61 -5.66 -0.70
CA SER A 23 -15.45 -4.75 -0.80
C SER A 23 -15.82 -3.27 -0.85
N LEU A 24 -17.10 -2.92 -1.02
CA LEU A 24 -17.57 -1.53 -1.16
C LEU A 24 -17.58 -0.75 0.17
N GLY A 25 -17.46 -1.45 1.30
CA GLY A 25 -17.59 -0.89 2.64
C GLY A 25 -16.31 -0.87 3.47
N ALA A 26 -15.12 -0.95 2.85
CA ALA A 26 -13.87 -0.85 3.59
C ALA A 26 -13.77 0.54 4.25
N GLN A 27 -14.11 0.60 5.55
CA GLN A 27 -14.06 1.82 6.34
C GLN A 27 -12.59 2.28 6.38
N LYS A 28 -12.32 3.45 5.79
CA LYS A 28 -10.99 4.07 5.85
C LYS A 28 -10.64 4.28 7.33
N LYS A 29 -9.40 3.95 7.70
CA LYS A 29 -8.90 4.25 9.04
C LYS A 29 -8.91 5.78 9.22
N PRO A 30 -9.50 6.32 10.31
CA PRO A 30 -9.40 7.74 10.62
C PRO A 30 -7.92 8.14 10.77
N VAL A 31 -7.53 9.25 10.15
CA VAL A 31 -6.21 9.87 10.36
C VAL A 31 -6.26 10.61 11.69
N ARG A 32 -5.39 10.24 12.61
CA ARG A 32 -5.29 10.82 13.96
C ARG A 32 -3.94 11.53 14.12
N GLN A 33 -3.75 12.22 15.24
CA GLN A 33 -2.51 12.98 15.50
C GLN A 33 -1.26 12.11 15.46
N ASP A 34 -1.32 10.92 16.06
CA ASP A 34 -0.26 9.89 16.00
C ASP A 34 0.12 9.51 14.56
N THR A 35 -0.81 9.62 13.61
CA THR A 35 -0.55 9.37 12.18
C THR A 35 0.28 10.48 11.55
N HIS A 36 0.10 11.73 12.01
CA HIS A 36 0.92 12.86 11.56
C HIS A 36 2.32 12.84 12.17
N GLU A 37 2.47 12.34 13.40
CA GLU A 37 3.77 12.25 14.06
C GLU A 37 4.74 11.30 13.34
N ILE A 38 4.22 10.25 12.69
CA ILE A 38 5.02 9.29 11.94
C ILE A 38 5.26 9.69 10.47
N TRP A 39 4.82 10.88 10.04
CA TRP A 39 5.05 11.31 8.67
C TRP A 39 6.54 11.51 8.39
N ASN A 40 6.99 11.02 7.24
CA ASN A 40 8.37 11.11 6.82
C ASN A 40 8.46 11.86 5.49
N THR A 41 9.41 12.79 5.41
CA THR A 41 9.81 13.41 4.15
C THR A 41 10.91 12.57 3.51
N ILE A 42 10.79 12.30 2.20
CA ILE A 42 11.86 11.67 1.43
C ILE A 42 12.63 12.74 0.66
N GLY A 43 13.96 12.73 0.76
CA GLY A 43 14.82 13.68 0.06
C GLY A 43 16.23 13.14 -0.24
N GLY A 44 17.00 13.92 -1.00
CA GLY A 44 18.39 13.59 -1.33
C GLY A 44 18.56 12.30 -2.13
N SER A 45 17.59 11.97 -2.99
CA SER A 45 17.59 10.72 -3.75
C SER A 45 18.72 10.68 -4.78
N SER A 46 19.40 9.53 -4.86
CA SER A 46 20.41 9.24 -5.88
C SER A 46 20.24 7.82 -6.38
N LEU A 47 20.31 7.64 -7.69
CA LEU A 47 20.20 6.35 -8.35
C LEU A 47 21.58 5.94 -8.88
N SER A 48 21.95 4.67 -8.71
CA SER A 48 23.19 4.13 -9.27
C SER A 48 23.16 4.16 -10.80
N PRO A 49 24.33 4.19 -11.48
CA PRO A 49 24.40 4.29 -12.95
C PRO A 49 23.69 3.15 -13.69
N ASP A 50 23.65 1.95 -13.11
CA ASP A 50 22.96 0.77 -13.64
C ASP A 50 21.45 0.73 -13.30
N GLY A 51 20.97 1.69 -12.52
CA GLY A 51 19.59 1.78 -12.06
C GLY A 51 19.16 0.67 -11.08
N VAL A 52 20.11 -0.04 -10.47
CA VAL A 52 19.81 -1.16 -9.56
C VAL A 52 19.62 -0.68 -8.13
N TRP A 53 20.34 0.36 -7.70
CA TRP A 53 20.33 0.85 -6.31
C TRP A 53 19.84 2.27 -6.20
N LEU A 54 18.85 2.51 -5.34
CA LEU A 54 18.32 3.81 -4.97
C LEU A 54 18.71 4.13 -3.52
N ALA A 55 19.47 5.20 -3.33
CA ALA A 55 19.74 5.79 -2.03
C ALA A 55 18.83 7.00 -1.80
N HIS A 56 18.23 7.13 -0.62
CA HIS A 56 17.42 8.29 -0.23
C HIS A 56 17.42 8.49 1.28
N LYS A 57 17.06 9.69 1.72
CA LYS A 57 16.94 10.04 3.14
C LYS A 57 15.47 10.07 3.56
N HIS A 58 15.18 9.53 4.74
CA HIS A 58 13.93 9.70 5.45
C HIS A 58 14.14 10.69 6.59
N SER A 59 13.34 11.75 6.60
CA SER A 59 13.33 12.76 7.65
C SER A 59 11.95 12.75 8.31
N PRO A 60 11.79 12.10 9.48
CA PRO A 60 10.55 12.18 10.24
C PRO A 60 10.36 13.58 10.80
N VAL A 61 9.12 13.93 11.13
CA VAL A 61 8.81 15.19 11.82
C VAL A 61 9.43 15.24 13.22
N VAL A 62 9.48 14.08 13.90
CA VAL A 62 10.03 13.93 15.25
C VAL A 62 11.00 12.75 15.29
N GLY A 63 12.16 12.94 15.93
CA GLY A 63 13.17 11.91 16.13
C GLY A 63 14.24 11.87 15.04
N ASN A 64 14.98 10.76 15.00
CA ASN A 64 16.15 10.61 14.13
C ASN A 64 15.76 10.28 12.70
N GLY A 65 16.50 10.85 11.74
CA GLY A 65 16.40 10.49 10.33
C GLY A 65 16.94 9.09 10.03
N ALA A 66 16.82 8.69 8.77
CA ALA A 66 17.46 7.50 8.25
C ALA A 66 17.97 7.70 6.83
N ILE A 67 19.04 7.00 6.48
CA ILE A 67 19.44 6.77 5.10
C ILE A 67 18.97 5.37 4.72
N VAL A 68 18.28 5.27 3.59
CA VAL A 68 17.78 4.04 3.02
C VAL A 68 18.50 3.80 1.70
N VAL A 69 19.07 2.60 1.54
CA VAL A 69 19.62 2.11 0.28
C VAL A 69 18.84 0.86 -0.08
N ARG A 70 18.13 0.91 -1.20
CA ARG A 70 17.28 -0.19 -1.64
C ARG A 70 17.54 -0.58 -3.07
N ASN A 71 17.31 -1.84 -3.38
CA ASN A 71 17.25 -2.30 -4.74
C ASN A 71 15.97 -1.75 -5.38
N ALA A 72 16.07 -1.22 -6.59
CA ALA A 72 14.94 -0.65 -7.33
C ALA A 72 14.09 -1.73 -8.04
N LYS A 73 14.65 -2.94 -8.22
CA LYS A 73 14.06 -4.05 -8.98
C LYS A 73 13.68 -5.24 -8.10
N LEU A 74 14.40 -5.41 -6.99
CA LEU A 74 14.21 -6.49 -6.01
C LEU A 74 13.78 -5.92 -4.66
N SER A 75 13.51 -6.80 -3.68
CA SER A 75 13.04 -6.42 -2.35
C SER A 75 14.15 -6.12 -1.33
N THR A 76 15.43 -6.16 -1.73
CA THR A 76 16.55 -5.92 -0.81
C THR A 76 16.62 -4.44 -0.41
N GLU A 77 16.68 -4.18 0.88
CA GLU A 77 16.80 -2.83 1.45
C GLU A 77 17.67 -2.84 2.70
N TRP A 78 18.44 -1.77 2.88
CA TRP A 78 19.14 -1.45 4.11
C TRP A 78 18.77 -0.06 4.59
N LYS A 79 18.58 0.06 5.90
CA LYS A 79 18.24 1.30 6.58
C LYS A 79 19.23 1.55 7.71
N LYS A 80 19.83 2.73 7.73
CA LYS A 80 20.72 3.19 8.81
C LYS A 80 20.15 4.47 9.43
N LEU A 81 19.97 4.46 10.74
CA LEU A 81 19.56 5.64 11.50
C LEU A 81 20.69 6.67 11.50
N VAL A 82 20.32 7.93 11.33
CA VAL A 82 21.23 9.08 11.37
C VAL A 82 20.63 10.09 12.33
N PRO A 83 21.39 10.60 13.31
CA PRO A 83 20.92 11.62 14.24
C PRO A 83 20.49 12.90 13.51
#